data_AF-A0A523P248-F1
#
_entry.id   AF-A0A523P248-F1
#
_cell.length_a   1.000
_cell.length_b   1.000
_cell.length_c   1.000
_cell.angle_alpha   90.00
_cell.angle_beta   90.00
_cell.angle_gamma   90.00
#
_symmetry.space_group_name_H-M   'P 1'
#
loop_
_entity.id
_entity.type
_entity.pdbx_description
1 polymer ?
#
loop_
_entity_poly.entity_id
_entity_poly.type
_entity_poly.pdbx_seq_one_letter_code
_entity_poly.pdbx_strand_id
1 'polypeptide(L)'
;MRPASDLARLVEEHADETVHQLEIPPRRLPLIPIHMQASMHAARVALAGSGVDALFVCRPIAPLSYRTCGVLLRLDVESSYTLRR
;
A
#
# COMPACT_ATOMS: atom_id res chain seq x y z
N MET A 1 11.37 5.37 9.57
CA MET A 1 10.81 5.75 8.27
C MET A 1 11.07 7.21 8.12
N ARG A 2 11.90 7.59 7.16
CA ARG A 2 11.88 8.97 6.69
C ARG A 2 10.59 9.12 5.87
N PRO A 3 9.61 9.94 6.28
CA PRO A 3 8.34 10.10 5.56
C PRO A 3 8.56 10.54 4.11
N ALA A 4 7.53 10.46 3.26
CA ALA A 4 7.62 10.90 1.85
C ALA A 4 8.14 12.35 1.71
N SER A 5 7.91 13.18 2.73
CA SER A 5 8.46 14.53 2.83
C SER A 5 9.99 14.58 2.93
N ASP A 6 10.62 13.61 3.60
CA ASP A 6 12.08 13.54 3.70
C ASP A 6 12.71 13.10 2.38
N LEU A 7 12.00 12.31 1.57
CA LEU A 7 12.44 11.92 0.24
C LEU A 7 12.29 13.09 -0.74
N ALA A 8 11.21 13.86 -0.64
CA ALA A 8 11.03 15.10 -1.41
C ALA A 8 12.14 16.13 -1.10
N ARG A 9 12.48 16.32 0.18
CA ARG A 9 13.57 17.22 0.59
C ARG A 9 14.93 16.78 0.05
N LEU A 10 15.20 15.48 0.03
CA LEU A 10 16.46 14.93 -0.47
C LEU A 10 16.59 15.07 -2.00
N VAL A 11 15.48 14.95 -2.73
CA VAL A 11 15.42 15.22 -4.18
C VAL A 11 15.62 16.71 -4.49
N GLU A 12 15.13 17.62 -3.64
CA GLU A 12 15.41 19.06 -3.78
C GLU A 12 16.88 19.40 -3.48
N GLU A 13 17.49 18.75 -2.48
CA GLU A 13 18.88 18.99 -2.06
C GLU A 13 19.91 18.32 -2.99
N HIS A 14 19.56 17.20 -3.65
CA HIS A 14 20.44 16.40 -4.51
C HIS A 14 19.80 16.12 -5.89
N ALA A 15 19.26 17.16 -6.53
CA ALA A 15 18.45 17.06 -7.75
C ALA A 15 19.10 16.35 -8.96
N ASP A 16 20.43 16.17 -8.94
CA ASP A 16 21.22 15.57 -10.04
C ASP A 16 21.87 14.22 -9.67
N GLU A 17 21.58 13.67 -8.48
CA GLU A 17 22.11 12.38 -8.04
C GLU A 17 21.07 11.26 -8.23
N THR A 18 21.51 10.14 -8.82
CA THR A 18 20.66 8.95 -8.94
C THR A 18 20.49 8.32 -7.56
N VAL A 19 19.34 8.55 -6.92
CA VAL A 19 19.02 7.93 -5.63
C VAL A 19 18.52 6.50 -5.87
N HIS A 20 19.31 5.51 -5.49
CA HIS A 20 18.87 4.11 -5.50
C HIS A 20 17.92 3.86 -4.33
N GLN A 21 16.64 3.57 -4.61
CA GLN A 21 15.62 3.30 -3.57
C GLN A 21 16.00 2.18 -2.59
N LEU A 22 16.88 1.26 -2.99
CA LEU A 22 17.38 0.18 -2.12
C LEU A 22 18.25 0.71 -0.97
N GLU A 23 18.85 1.90 -1.12
CA GLU A 23 19.72 2.54 -0.12
C GLU A 23 18.91 3.28 0.96
N ILE A 24 17.61 3.49 0.73
CA ILE A 24 16.70 4.07 1.71
C ILE A 24 16.05 2.93 2.49
N PRO A 25 16.36 2.73 3.78
CA PRO A 25 15.83 1.61 4.55
C PRO A 25 14.30 1.67 4.62
N PRO A 26 13.57 0.73 3.98
CA PRO A 26 12.12 0.79 3.94
C PRO A 26 11.58 0.43 5.33
N ARG A 27 10.60 1.21 5.83
CA ARG A 27 9.82 0.74 6.98
C ARG A 27 8.94 -0.40 6.48
N ARG A 28 9.21 -1.61 6.96
CA ARG A 28 8.33 -2.75 6.70
C ARG A 28 7.01 -2.51 7.44
N LEU A 29 5.97 -2.21 6.68
CA LEU A 29 4.62 -2.15 7.20
C LEU A 29 4.01 -3.55 7.15
N PRO A 30 3.29 -3.99 8.19
CA PRO A 30 2.51 -5.21 8.10
C PRO A 30 1.43 -5.02 7.04
N LEU A 31 1.40 -5.91 6.07
CA LEU A 31 0.41 -5.94 4.99
C LEU A 31 -0.15 -7.35 4.88
N ILE A 32 -1.43 -7.46 4.57
CA ILE A 32 -2.08 -8.74 4.30
C ILE A 32 -2.60 -8.79 2.87
N PRO A 33 -2.65 -9.98 2.24
CA PRO A 33 -3.17 -10.13 0.89
C PRO A 33 -4.68 -9.91 0.88
N ILE A 34 -5.18 -9.35 -0.21
CA ILE A 34 -6.59 -9.42 -0.57
C ILE A 34 -6.75 -9.76 -2.05
N HIS A 35 -7.71 -10.61 -2.36
CA HIS A 35 -7.97 -10.99 -3.74
C HIS A 35 -8.48 -9.79 -4.55
N MET A 36 -8.05 -9.65 -5.81
CA MET A 36 -8.46 -8.54 -6.69
C MET A 36 -9.97 -8.46 -6.93
N GLN A 37 -10.68 -9.58 -6.82
CA GLN A 37 -12.14 -9.63 -6.96
C GLN A 37 -12.87 -9.51 -5.61
N ALA A 38 -12.17 -9.30 -4.50
CA ALA A 38 -12.81 -9.07 -3.20
C ALA A 38 -13.56 -7.73 -3.20
N SER A 39 -14.69 -7.69 -2.52
CA SER A 39 -15.48 -6.46 -2.39
C SER A 39 -14.80 -5.45 -1.45
N MET A 40 -15.17 -4.17 -1.57
CA MET A 40 -14.75 -3.13 -0.63
C MET A 40 -15.16 -3.45 0.81
N HIS A 41 -16.27 -4.17 1.00
CA HIS A 41 -16.70 -4.62 2.31
C HIS A 41 -15.73 -5.66 2.89
N ALA A 42 -15.32 -6.64 2.08
CA ALA A 42 -14.32 -7.62 2.47
C ALA A 42 -12.97 -6.94 2.80
N ALA A 43 -12.57 -5.93 2.03
CA ALA A 43 -11.39 -5.12 2.32
C ALA A 43 -11.49 -4.42 3.68
N ARG A 44 -12.64 -3.79 3.97
CA ARG A 44 -12.90 -3.15 5.26
C ARG A 44 -12.84 -4.14 6.42
N VAL A 45 -13.47 -5.31 6.28
CA VAL A 45 -13.45 -6.37 7.30
C VAL A 45 -12.03 -6.88 7.53
N ALA A 46 -11.26 -7.11 6.46
CA ALA A 46 -9.86 -7.55 6.57
C ALA A 46 -8.97 -6.52 7.29
N LEU A 47 -9.13 -5.22 6.97
CA LEU A 47 -8.42 -4.13 7.65
C LEU A 47 -8.78 -4.04 9.13
N ALA A 48 -10.08 -4.15 9.47
CA ALA A 48 -10.55 -4.08 10.85
C ALA A 48 -10.09 -5.29 11.68
N GLY A 49 -10.12 -6.49 11.11
CA GLY A 49 -9.79 -7.74 11.82
C GLY A 49 -8.30 -7.98 12.02
N SER A 50 -7.43 -7.32 11.25
CA SER A 50 -5.98 -7.53 11.31
C SER A 50 -5.20 -6.37 11.94
N GLY A 51 -5.84 -5.22 12.13
CA GLY A 51 -5.19 -4.02 12.66
C GLY A 51 -4.17 -3.36 11.71
N VAL A 52 -4.04 -3.84 10.47
CA VAL A 52 -3.11 -3.26 9.47
C VAL A 52 -3.75 -2.07 8.77
N ASP A 53 -2.92 -1.10 8.37
CA ASP A 53 -3.40 0.12 7.70
C ASP A 53 -3.48 0.00 6.17
N ALA A 54 -3.00 -1.12 5.60
CA ALA A 54 -3.03 -1.35 4.17
C ALA A 54 -3.09 -2.84 3.79
N LEU A 55 -3.70 -3.12 2.64
CA LEU A 55 -3.79 -4.43 2.01
C LEU A 55 -2.99 -4.41 0.70
N PHE A 56 -2.31 -5.50 0.35
CA PHE A 56 -1.80 -5.66 -1.01
C PHE A 56 -2.78 -6.50 -1.83
N VAL A 57 -3.20 -5.96 -2.97
CA VAL A 57 -4.15 -6.61 -3.86
C VAL A 57 -3.42 -7.62 -4.72
N CYS A 58 -3.88 -8.86 -4.73
CA CYS A 58 -3.26 -9.93 -5.49
C CYS A 58 -4.27 -10.69 -6.37
N ARG A 59 -3.77 -11.25 -7.48
CA ARG A 59 -4.50 -12.23 -8.30
C ARG A 59 -3.62 -13.45 -8.59
N PRO A 60 -4.18 -14.66 -8.67
CA PRO A 60 -3.43 -15.83 -9.10
C PRO A 60 -3.01 -15.67 -10.58
N ILE A 61 -1.81 -16.14 -10.90
CA ILE A 61 -1.30 -16.25 -12.29
C ILE A 61 -0.91 -17.69 -12.65
N ALA A 62 -0.74 -18.54 -11.65
CA ALA A 62 -0.49 -19.97 -11.74
C ALA A 62 -0.81 -20.62 -10.37
N PRO A 63 -0.83 -21.96 -10.26
CA PRO A 63 -0.92 -22.63 -8.96
C PRO A 63 0.17 -22.10 -8.01
N LEU A 64 -0.25 -21.71 -6.80
CA LEU A 64 0.63 -21.15 -5.75
C LEU A 64 1.38 -19.86 -6.14
N SER A 65 1.06 -19.25 -7.29
CA SER A 65 1.74 -18.08 -7.82
C SER A 65 0.78 -16.91 -7.94
N TYR A 66 1.11 -15.80 -7.29
CA TYR A 66 0.26 -14.61 -7.21
C TYR A 66 1.02 -13.38 -7.71
N ARG A 67 0.29 -12.51 -8.41
CA ARG A 67 0.79 -11.20 -8.84
C ARG A 67 0.16 -10.10 -7.99
N THR A 68 0.98 -9.24 -7.43
CA THR A 68 0.52 -7.99 -6.80
C THR A 68 0.05 -7.02 -7.88
N CYS A 69 -1.20 -6.57 -7.74
CA CYS A 69 -1.86 -5.66 -8.67
C CYS A 69 -1.93 -4.23 -8.13
N GLY A 70 -1.77 -4.03 -6.83
CA GLY A 70 -1.85 -2.71 -6.19
C GLY A 70 -1.87 -2.79 -4.67
N VAL A 71 -2.14 -1.66 -4.03
CA VAL A 71 -2.27 -1.51 -2.58
C VAL A 71 -3.58 -0.76 -2.30
N LEU A 72 -4.29 -1.16 -1.25
CA LEU A 72 -5.45 -0.43 -0.72
C LEU A 72 -5.11 0.09 0.66
N LEU A 73 -5.22 1.41 0.87
CA LEU A 73 -5.05 2.01 2.19
C LEU A 73 -6.39 2.00 2.93
N ARG A 74 -6.34 1.97 4.27
CA ARG A 74 -7.53 2.08 5.11
C ARG A 74 -8.34 3.34 4.77
N LEU A 75 -7.68 4.47 4.57
CA LEU A 75 -8.31 5.72 4.20
C LEU A 75 -9.10 5.63 2.88
N ASP A 76 -8.54 4.96 1.87
CA ASP A 76 -9.20 4.79 0.56
C ASP A 76 -10.44 3.91 0.68
N VAL A 77 -10.34 2.85 1.50
CA VAL A 77 -11.46 1.95 1.76
C VAL A 77 -12.56 2.67 2.54
N GLU A 78 -12.23 3.41 3.59
CA GLU A 78 -13.21 4.12 4.41
C GLU A 78 -13.88 5.27 3.65
N SER A 79 -13.11 6.02 2.88
CA SER A 79 -13.63 7.15 2.08
C SER A 79 -14.60 6.71 0.99
N SER A 80 -14.50 5.46 0.49
CA SER A 80 -15.49 4.89 -0.43
C SER A 80 -16.90 4.74 0.17
N TYR A 81 -17.01 4.70 1.51
CA TYR A 81 -18.28 4.58 2.24
C TYR A 81 -18.82 5.93 2.73
N THR A 82 -17.99 6.98 2.78
CA THR A 82 -18.48 8.32 3.02
C THR A 82 -19.04 8.88 1.71
N LEU A 83 -20.37 8.98 1.63
CA LEU A 83 -21.03 9.69 0.54
C LEU A 83 -20.42 11.10 0.44
N ARG A 84 -19.86 11.46 -0.72
CA ARG A 84 -19.61 12.87 -1.05
C ARG A 84 -20.96 13.58 -0.98
N ARG A 85 -21.10 14.50 -0.03
CA ARG A 85 -22.24 15.42 0.07
C ARG A 85 -21.91 16.71 -0.67
#